data_AF-A0A5B8UML3-F1
#
_entry.id   AF-A0A5B8UML3-F1
#
_cell.length_a   1.000
_cell.length_b   1.000
_cell.length_c   1.000
_cell.angle_alpha   90.00
_cell.angle_beta   90.00
_cell.angle_gamma   90.00
#
_symmetry.space_group_name_H-M   'P 1'
#
loop_
_entity.id
_entity.type
_entity.pdbx_description
1 polymer ?
#
loop_
_entity_poly.entity_id
_entity_poly.type
_entity_poly.pdbx_seq_one_letter_code
_entity_poly.pdbx_strand_id
1 'polypeptide(L)'
;MKHISKLLLLSTLAALLFACDKKDILPYYNKGSQVTLSASKASVTPTAADSTNKVLALNWTSPNYGVDPNTYKYVVEIDSSGRNFANPVRRTVVGKLTDSITGRDLNTILLNNGFKVGTAYNLDMHVISSYGNNNEPYISNTVKVAVTPYADPSTLATQFTSVTGTAATSTNPSNTFSWSQAFTGYMGNITYTLQYDSAGKNFVAPQEIAAGTATSSKTLTQDDMNTTALSSGVAIGNTGKVEYRIKATTAGGAVAYSNVVNVTVATFSPVPANLYIVGDATPGGWNNPVPVPSQQFTKVDAYTFSITIGLTAGKSYLFLPVNGDWNHKYGGAADGTAAGGSTLLKDGAVPGSNIPAPAASGVYKITVNFQTNKYTVTQIAVPSNLYIVGDATAGGWNNPVPTPSQQFTQIDNVSFGIVVNLTAGKSYLFLPVNGDWNHKYGGSTDGTSANGGALLADGAVPGSNTPAPATSGLYKIVVNFATNSYTVTPYSGPTALFIVGDATAGGWNNPVPVPSQQFTKTKEGEFQISIPLTAGKSYLFLPVNGDWNHKYGGATDGTSAGGDVLLADGAVPGSNTPAPAVSGPHTITVSFITNTYKVQ
;
A
#
# COMPACT_ATOMS: atom_id res chain seq x y z
N MET A 1 -54.62 45.15 -68.92
CA MET A 1 -53.83 43.99 -68.44
C MET A 1 -54.49 42.63 -68.79
N LYS A 2 -54.93 42.40 -70.04
CA LYS A 2 -55.54 41.12 -70.48
C LYS A 2 -54.63 40.22 -71.35
N HIS A 3 -53.46 40.71 -71.76
CA HIS A 3 -52.56 39.98 -72.67
C HIS A 3 -51.28 39.44 -72.01
N ILE A 4 -50.88 39.95 -70.84
CA ILE A 4 -49.67 39.49 -70.12
C ILE A 4 -49.86 38.09 -69.53
N SER A 5 -51.04 37.75 -69.01
CA SER A 5 -51.33 36.41 -68.49
C SER A 5 -51.32 35.33 -69.60
N LYS A 6 -51.71 35.68 -70.84
CA LYS A 6 -51.65 34.75 -71.98
C LYS A 6 -50.22 34.53 -72.48
N LEU A 7 -49.36 35.56 -72.42
CA LEU A 7 -47.93 35.41 -72.76
C LEU A 7 -47.15 34.60 -71.70
N LEU A 8 -47.48 34.73 -70.40
CA LEU A 8 -46.88 33.90 -69.35
C LEU A 8 -47.34 32.43 -69.40
N LEU A 9 -48.58 32.15 -69.81
CA LEU A 9 -49.05 30.77 -70.00
C LEU A 9 -48.42 30.11 -71.25
N LEU A 10 -48.17 30.88 -72.31
CA LEU A 10 -47.53 30.37 -73.52
C LEU A 10 -46.02 30.15 -73.34
N SER A 11 -45.35 30.98 -72.53
CA SER A 11 -43.92 30.80 -72.22
C SER A 11 -43.66 29.64 -71.24
N THR A 12 -44.59 29.39 -70.30
CA THR A 12 -44.50 28.23 -69.40
C THR A 12 -44.84 26.90 -70.10
N LEU A 13 -45.78 26.90 -71.06
CA LEU A 13 -46.07 25.70 -71.86
C LEU A 13 -44.97 25.40 -72.89
N ALA A 14 -44.30 26.42 -73.44
CA ALA A 14 -43.15 26.23 -74.33
C ALA A 14 -41.91 25.71 -73.60
N ALA A 15 -41.70 26.07 -72.32
CA ALA A 15 -40.59 25.56 -71.51
C ALA A 15 -40.76 24.08 -71.08
N LEU A 16 -41.98 23.54 -71.10
CA LEU A 16 -42.26 22.13 -70.79
C LEU A 16 -42.01 21.17 -71.98
N LEU A 17 -41.79 21.69 -73.20
CA LEU A 17 -41.58 20.88 -74.40
C LEU A 17 -40.10 20.65 -74.77
N PHE A 18 -39.16 21.23 -74.02
CA PHE A 18 -37.70 21.05 -74.25
C PHE A 18 -36.99 20.26 -73.14
N ALA A 19 -37.72 19.62 -72.21
CA ALA A 19 -37.13 18.90 -71.08
C ALA A 19 -36.99 17.37 -71.29
N CYS A 20 -36.92 16.89 -72.53
CA CYS A 20 -36.63 15.48 -72.82
C CYS A 20 -35.51 15.36 -73.85
N ASP A 21 -34.27 15.57 -73.43
CA ASP A 21 -33.14 14.95 -74.12
C ASP A 21 -33.22 13.43 -73.87
N LYS A 22 -33.45 12.69 -74.95
CA LYS A 22 -33.37 11.23 -74.93
C LYS A 22 -31.90 10.87 -74.67
N LYS A 23 -31.59 10.54 -73.42
CA LYS A 23 -30.26 10.09 -73.01
C LYS A 23 -29.79 8.96 -73.94
N ASP A 24 -28.54 9.04 -74.41
CA ASP A 24 -27.92 8.02 -75.27
C ASP A 24 -28.17 6.61 -74.71
N ILE A 25 -28.34 5.63 -75.62
CA ILE A 25 -28.45 4.23 -75.24
C ILE A 25 -27.20 3.86 -74.45
N LEU A 26 -27.36 3.59 -73.15
CA LEU A 26 -26.26 3.14 -72.30
C LEU A 26 -25.67 1.87 -72.93
N PRO A 27 -24.33 1.76 -73.05
CA PRO A 27 -23.70 0.59 -73.64
C PRO A 27 -24.13 -0.68 -72.90
N TYR A 28 -24.71 -1.62 -73.64
CA TYR A 28 -25.05 -2.95 -73.14
C TYR A 28 -23.78 -3.80 -73.13
N TYR A 29 -23.29 -4.13 -71.93
CA TYR A 29 -22.15 -5.02 -71.76
C TYR A 29 -22.63 -6.45 -71.55
N ASN A 30 -21.98 -7.40 -72.22
CA ASN A 30 -22.25 -8.82 -72.04
C ASN A 30 -22.00 -9.24 -70.59
N LYS A 31 -22.94 -10.00 -70.01
CA LYS A 31 -22.81 -10.63 -68.69
C LYS A 31 -21.53 -11.47 -68.62
N GLY A 32 -20.88 -11.45 -67.47
CA GLY A 32 -19.73 -12.31 -67.18
C GLY A 32 -20.13 -13.76 -66.87
N SER A 33 -19.15 -14.55 -66.46
CA SER A 33 -19.27 -15.92 -66.01
C SER A 33 -18.71 -16.10 -64.60
N GLN A 34 -19.18 -17.12 -63.89
CA GLN A 34 -18.64 -17.48 -62.59
C GLN A 34 -17.13 -17.79 -62.67
N VAL A 35 -16.36 -17.27 -61.71
CA VAL A 35 -14.92 -17.55 -61.61
C VAL A 35 -14.66 -18.77 -60.73
N THR A 36 -13.64 -19.56 -61.04
CA THR A 36 -13.20 -20.68 -60.20
C THR A 36 -11.91 -20.29 -59.49
N LEU A 37 -11.90 -20.33 -58.16
CA LEU A 37 -10.73 -20.04 -57.31
C LEU A 37 -9.93 -21.33 -57.04
N SER A 38 -8.61 -21.19 -57.09
CA SER A 38 -7.63 -22.19 -56.68
C SER A 38 -6.55 -21.57 -55.77
N ALA A 39 -6.03 -22.36 -54.84
CA ALA A 39 -4.92 -21.99 -53.98
C ALA A 39 -3.70 -22.85 -54.31
N SER A 40 -2.49 -22.27 -54.23
CA SER A 40 -1.25 -23.00 -54.51
C SER A 40 -0.94 -24.09 -53.49
N LYS A 41 -1.56 -24.05 -52.32
CA LYS A 41 -1.39 -25.02 -51.23
C LYS A 41 -2.71 -25.24 -50.50
N ALA A 42 -2.96 -26.48 -50.07
CA ALA A 42 -4.07 -26.81 -49.17
C ALA A 42 -3.76 -26.50 -47.69
N SER A 43 -2.48 -26.36 -47.34
CA SER A 43 -2.03 -26.03 -45.99
C SER A 43 -0.77 -25.16 -45.98
N VAL A 44 -0.64 -24.27 -44.99
CA VAL A 44 0.50 -23.38 -44.80
C VAL A 44 0.89 -23.31 -43.33
N THR A 45 2.16 -23.55 -43.02
CA THR A 45 2.73 -23.43 -41.66
C THR A 45 3.86 -22.40 -41.71
N PRO A 46 3.53 -21.09 -41.83
CA PRO A 46 4.56 -20.06 -41.89
C PRO A 46 5.28 -19.95 -40.55
N THR A 47 6.56 -19.57 -40.59
CA THR A 47 7.35 -19.22 -39.41
C THR A 47 7.60 -17.71 -39.35
N ALA A 48 8.19 -17.22 -38.26
CA ALA A 48 8.61 -15.82 -38.17
C ALA A 48 9.58 -15.40 -39.29
N ALA A 49 10.43 -16.33 -39.75
CA ALA A 49 11.36 -16.11 -40.87
C ALA A 49 10.61 -15.92 -42.21
N ASP A 50 9.39 -16.45 -42.34
CA ASP A 50 8.56 -16.32 -43.53
C ASP A 50 7.66 -15.09 -43.52
N SER A 51 7.77 -14.21 -42.51
CA SER A 51 6.82 -13.13 -42.29
C SER A 51 6.66 -12.21 -43.50
N THR A 52 7.73 -11.95 -44.25
CA THR A 52 7.72 -11.15 -45.49
C THR A 52 7.61 -11.98 -46.76
N ASN A 53 7.71 -13.31 -46.66
CA ASN A 53 7.62 -14.22 -47.81
C ASN A 53 6.16 -14.39 -48.24
N LYS A 54 5.93 -14.47 -49.55
CA LYS A 54 4.64 -14.86 -50.14
C LYS A 54 4.49 -16.37 -49.98
N VAL A 55 3.64 -16.82 -49.07
CA VAL A 55 3.54 -18.24 -48.68
C VAL A 55 2.35 -18.96 -49.31
N LEU A 56 1.35 -18.19 -49.77
CA LEU A 56 0.14 -18.68 -50.44
C LEU A 56 -0.15 -17.82 -51.66
N ALA A 57 -0.36 -18.46 -52.81
CA ALA A 57 -0.82 -17.80 -54.03
C ALA A 57 -2.24 -18.26 -54.35
N LEU A 58 -3.09 -17.30 -54.72
CA LEU A 58 -4.45 -17.53 -55.15
C LEU A 58 -4.54 -17.22 -56.64
N ASN A 59 -5.22 -18.08 -57.40
CA ASN A 59 -5.45 -17.89 -58.83
C ASN A 59 -6.92 -18.15 -59.15
N TRP A 60 -7.49 -17.38 -60.06
CA TRP A 60 -8.88 -17.57 -60.49
C TRP A 60 -9.06 -17.43 -62.00
N THR A 61 -10.10 -18.08 -62.53
CA THR A 61 -10.46 -17.99 -63.96
C THR A 61 -11.02 -16.61 -64.31
N SER A 62 -10.91 -16.21 -65.58
CA SER A 62 -11.49 -14.96 -66.07
C SER A 62 -13.02 -14.99 -66.01
N PRO A 63 -13.68 -13.90 -65.54
CA PRO A 63 -15.13 -13.74 -65.61
C PRO A 63 -15.62 -13.30 -66.99
N ASN A 64 -14.72 -12.97 -67.93
CA ASN A 64 -15.05 -12.62 -69.32
C ASN A 64 -16.12 -11.53 -69.48
N TYR A 65 -16.14 -10.51 -68.60
CA TYR A 65 -17.01 -9.36 -68.77
C TYR A 65 -16.73 -8.62 -70.09
N GLY A 66 -17.75 -8.02 -70.72
CA GLY A 66 -17.61 -7.27 -71.97
C GLY A 66 -16.81 -5.95 -71.92
N VAL A 67 -15.87 -5.78 -70.97
CA VAL A 67 -15.00 -4.60 -70.83
C VAL A 67 -13.52 -5.03 -70.77
N ASP A 68 -12.60 -4.07 -70.76
CA ASP A 68 -11.15 -4.32 -70.63
C ASP A 68 -10.86 -5.16 -69.37
N PRO A 69 -10.22 -6.34 -69.49
CA PRO A 69 -9.85 -7.18 -68.36
C PRO A 69 -9.05 -6.49 -67.27
N ASN A 70 -8.28 -5.45 -67.60
CA ASN A 70 -7.52 -4.66 -66.63
C ASN A 70 -8.43 -3.85 -65.68
N THR A 71 -9.72 -3.70 -66.01
CA THR A 71 -10.72 -2.99 -65.21
C THR A 71 -11.58 -3.91 -64.34
N TYR A 72 -11.43 -5.24 -64.49
CA TYR A 72 -12.15 -6.20 -63.68
C TYR A 72 -11.74 -6.03 -62.21
N LYS A 73 -12.74 -5.97 -61.32
CA LYS A 73 -12.52 -5.88 -59.88
C LYS A 73 -12.74 -7.23 -59.25
N TYR A 74 -11.84 -7.61 -58.36
CA TYR A 74 -11.89 -8.82 -57.56
C TYR A 74 -11.80 -8.45 -56.09
N VAL A 75 -12.69 -8.99 -55.27
CA VAL A 75 -12.61 -8.91 -53.82
C VAL A 75 -12.38 -10.33 -53.30
N VAL A 76 -11.16 -10.61 -52.86
CA VAL A 76 -10.85 -11.83 -52.11
C VAL A 76 -11.39 -11.64 -50.70
N GLU A 77 -12.28 -12.53 -50.27
CA GLU A 77 -12.72 -12.57 -48.87
C GLU A 77 -12.15 -13.82 -48.20
N ILE A 78 -11.59 -13.64 -47.01
CA ILE A 78 -10.95 -14.67 -46.20
C ILE A 78 -11.60 -14.63 -44.83
N ASP A 79 -12.22 -15.72 -44.39
CA ASP A 79 -12.78 -15.84 -43.05
C ASP A 79 -12.37 -17.18 -42.43
N SER A 80 -12.45 -17.27 -41.12
CA SER A 80 -12.35 -18.55 -40.42
C SER A 80 -13.49 -19.49 -40.83
N SER A 81 -13.16 -20.78 -40.95
CA SER A 81 -14.05 -21.74 -41.60
C SER A 81 -15.38 -21.90 -40.87
N GLY A 82 -16.46 -22.02 -41.63
CA GLY A 82 -17.82 -22.23 -41.10
C GLY A 82 -18.54 -20.96 -40.61
N ARG A 83 -17.95 -19.78 -40.79
CA ARG A 83 -18.58 -18.49 -40.45
C ARG A 83 -19.37 -17.86 -41.58
N ASN A 84 -19.45 -18.52 -42.74
CA ASN A 84 -20.17 -18.04 -43.93
C ASN A 84 -19.78 -16.60 -44.33
N PHE A 85 -18.49 -16.25 -44.18
CA PHE A 85 -17.97 -14.91 -44.47
C PHE A 85 -18.72 -13.79 -43.74
N ALA A 86 -19.11 -14.01 -42.49
CA ALA A 86 -19.79 -13.01 -41.68
C ALA A 86 -18.86 -11.83 -41.31
N ASN A 87 -17.56 -12.07 -41.15
CA ASN A 87 -16.58 -11.03 -40.83
C ASN A 87 -15.25 -11.25 -41.59
N PRO A 88 -15.28 -11.21 -42.94
CA PRO A 88 -14.12 -11.59 -43.72
C PRO A 88 -13.08 -10.46 -43.76
N VAL A 89 -11.82 -10.86 -43.83
CA VAL A 89 -10.76 -9.98 -44.30
C VAL A 89 -10.88 -9.85 -45.81
N ARG A 90 -10.93 -8.61 -46.29
CA ARG A 90 -11.12 -8.27 -47.70
C ARG A 90 -9.84 -7.77 -48.32
N ARG A 91 -9.49 -8.30 -49.50
CA ARG A 91 -8.39 -7.82 -50.33
C ARG A 91 -8.91 -7.51 -51.73
N THR A 92 -8.70 -6.28 -52.18
CA THR A 92 -9.15 -5.86 -53.53
C THR A 92 -8.01 -5.99 -54.52
N VAL A 93 -8.27 -6.68 -55.62
CA VAL A 93 -7.36 -6.85 -56.75
C VAL A 93 -8.06 -6.32 -58.00
N VAL A 94 -7.37 -5.52 -58.81
CA VAL A 94 -7.91 -4.98 -60.06
C VAL A 94 -7.04 -5.44 -61.22
N GLY A 95 -7.68 -5.93 -62.28
CA GLY A 95 -7.02 -6.28 -63.54
C GLY A 95 -6.11 -7.51 -63.52
N LYS A 96 -6.04 -8.22 -62.39
CA LYS A 96 -5.17 -9.40 -62.22
C LYS A 96 -6.00 -10.60 -61.81
N LEU A 97 -5.61 -11.77 -62.32
CA LEU A 97 -6.23 -13.06 -62.03
C LEU A 97 -5.57 -13.81 -60.85
N THR A 98 -4.80 -13.08 -60.04
CA THR A 98 -4.02 -13.66 -58.93
C THR A 98 -3.83 -12.68 -57.78
N ASP A 99 -3.70 -13.22 -56.57
CA ASP A 99 -3.16 -12.53 -55.39
C ASP A 99 -2.13 -13.42 -54.68
N SER A 100 -1.26 -12.81 -53.89
CA SER A 100 -0.28 -13.52 -53.07
C SER A 100 -0.32 -13.02 -51.65
N ILE A 101 -0.41 -13.93 -50.69
CA ILE A 101 -0.57 -13.63 -49.26
C ILE A 101 0.74 -13.96 -48.53
N THR A 102 1.20 -13.03 -47.69
CA THR A 102 2.43 -13.20 -46.93
C THR A 102 2.22 -14.06 -45.68
N GLY A 103 3.30 -14.58 -45.10
CA GLY A 103 3.26 -15.27 -43.81
C GLY A 103 2.66 -14.39 -42.71
N ARG A 104 3.01 -13.10 -42.68
CA ARG A 104 2.48 -12.13 -41.71
C ARG A 104 1.00 -11.85 -41.91
N ASP A 105 0.55 -11.69 -43.16
CA ASP A 105 -0.87 -11.48 -43.46
C ASP A 105 -1.72 -12.63 -42.89
N LEU A 106 -1.32 -13.86 -43.18
CA LEU A 106 -1.99 -15.05 -42.64
C LEU A 106 -1.94 -15.08 -41.11
N ASN A 107 -0.75 -14.91 -40.50
CA ASN A 107 -0.63 -14.93 -39.04
C ASN A 107 -1.53 -13.88 -38.36
N THR A 108 -1.57 -12.67 -38.91
CA THR A 108 -2.40 -11.56 -38.42
C THR A 108 -3.89 -11.89 -38.49
N ILE A 109 -4.35 -12.48 -39.60
CA ILE A 109 -5.76 -12.92 -39.75
C ILE A 109 -6.12 -13.90 -38.63
N LEU A 110 -5.29 -14.93 -38.40
CA LEU A 110 -5.59 -15.93 -37.38
C LEU A 110 -5.54 -15.35 -35.96
N LEU A 111 -4.55 -14.53 -35.65
CA LEU A 111 -4.42 -13.90 -34.31
C LEU A 111 -5.59 -12.95 -34.02
N ASN A 112 -6.06 -12.18 -35.01
CA ASN A 112 -7.24 -11.32 -34.86
C ASN A 112 -8.55 -12.12 -34.68
N ASN A 113 -8.57 -13.39 -35.10
CA ASN A 113 -9.66 -14.32 -34.80
C ASN A 113 -9.55 -14.98 -33.41
N GLY A 114 -8.53 -14.61 -32.62
CA GLY A 114 -8.30 -15.17 -31.28
C GLY A 114 -7.70 -16.57 -31.29
N PHE A 115 -7.11 -16.99 -32.41
CA PHE A 115 -6.53 -18.33 -32.52
C PHE A 115 -5.17 -18.46 -31.84
N LYS A 116 -4.92 -19.64 -31.27
CA LYS A 116 -3.67 -19.97 -30.59
C LYS A 116 -2.58 -20.36 -31.57
N VAL A 117 -1.36 -19.92 -31.29
CA VAL A 117 -0.15 -20.33 -32.03
C VAL A 117 0.04 -21.84 -31.98
N GLY A 118 0.58 -22.42 -33.06
CA GLY A 118 0.96 -23.83 -33.15
C GLY A 118 -0.20 -24.79 -33.41
N THR A 119 -1.45 -24.31 -33.42
CA THR A 119 -2.62 -25.10 -33.81
C THR A 119 -3.05 -24.72 -35.22
N ALA A 120 -3.30 -25.70 -36.08
CA ALA A 120 -3.80 -25.43 -37.42
C ALA A 120 -5.30 -25.08 -37.38
N TYR A 121 -5.70 -24.03 -38.11
CA TYR A 121 -7.09 -23.63 -38.28
C TYR A 121 -7.42 -23.49 -39.77
N ASN A 122 -8.65 -23.81 -40.15
CA ASN A 122 -9.09 -23.67 -41.52
C ASN A 122 -9.57 -22.24 -41.79
N LEU A 123 -9.09 -21.67 -42.88
CA LEU A 123 -9.62 -20.44 -43.47
C LEU A 123 -10.41 -20.81 -44.73
N ASP A 124 -11.62 -20.29 -44.84
CA ASP A 124 -12.43 -20.33 -46.05
C ASP A 124 -12.13 -19.07 -46.87
N MET A 125 -11.89 -19.25 -48.16
CA MET A 125 -11.54 -18.18 -49.10
C MET A 125 -12.43 -18.26 -50.33
N HIS A 126 -12.95 -17.13 -50.78
CA HIS A 126 -13.60 -17.01 -52.09
C HIS A 126 -13.25 -15.68 -52.76
N VAL A 127 -13.57 -15.56 -54.05
CA VAL A 127 -13.40 -14.32 -54.80
C VAL A 127 -14.74 -13.87 -55.34
N ILE A 128 -15.06 -12.61 -55.09
CA ILE A 128 -16.17 -11.91 -55.74
C ILE A 128 -15.58 -11.13 -56.90
N SER A 129 -15.91 -11.52 -58.13
CA SER A 129 -15.57 -10.75 -59.33
C SER A 129 -16.71 -9.80 -59.68
N SER A 130 -16.41 -8.64 -60.26
CA SER A 130 -17.40 -7.69 -60.75
C SER A 130 -16.81 -6.80 -61.85
N TYR A 131 -17.65 -6.02 -62.52
CA TYR A 131 -17.19 -4.82 -63.21
C TYR A 131 -16.48 -3.86 -62.24
N GLY A 132 -15.67 -2.93 -62.76
CA GLY A 132 -14.98 -1.93 -61.94
C GLY A 132 -15.92 -1.05 -61.09
N ASN A 133 -17.18 -0.90 -61.49
CA ASN A 133 -18.23 -0.18 -60.76
C ASN A 133 -19.00 -1.06 -59.74
N ASN A 134 -18.57 -2.29 -59.50
CA ASN A 134 -19.22 -3.31 -58.64
C ASN A 134 -20.52 -3.93 -59.18
N ASN A 135 -20.91 -3.65 -60.42
CA ASN A 135 -22.08 -4.31 -61.00
C ASN A 135 -21.77 -5.77 -61.37
N GLU A 136 -22.83 -6.57 -61.50
CA GLU A 136 -22.80 -7.98 -61.92
C GLU A 136 -21.82 -8.86 -61.12
N PRO A 137 -21.97 -8.96 -59.79
CA PRO A 137 -21.03 -9.74 -58.98
C PRO A 137 -21.20 -11.25 -59.20
N TYR A 138 -20.10 -11.97 -59.41
CA TYR A 138 -20.04 -13.43 -59.40
C TYR A 138 -19.08 -13.95 -58.32
N ILE A 139 -19.57 -14.87 -57.48
CA ILE A 139 -18.83 -15.49 -56.38
C ILE A 139 -18.24 -16.83 -56.85
N SER A 140 -16.98 -17.08 -56.51
CA SER A 140 -16.30 -18.34 -56.82
C SER A 140 -16.76 -19.52 -55.96
N ASN A 141 -16.25 -20.73 -56.25
CA ASN A 141 -16.19 -21.79 -55.25
C ASN A 141 -15.40 -21.33 -54.01
N THR A 142 -15.72 -21.90 -52.84
CA THR A 142 -14.94 -21.72 -51.62
C THR A 142 -13.74 -22.67 -51.62
N VAL A 143 -12.55 -22.11 -51.40
CA VAL A 143 -11.31 -22.88 -51.16
C VAL A 143 -11.01 -22.85 -49.66
N LYS A 144 -10.71 -24.02 -49.10
CA LYS A 144 -10.32 -24.16 -47.70
C LYS A 144 -8.82 -24.36 -47.60
N VAL A 145 -8.16 -23.55 -46.78
CA VAL A 145 -6.72 -23.66 -46.51
C VAL A 145 -6.48 -23.79 -45.01
N ALA A 146 -5.80 -24.85 -44.59
CA ALA A 146 -5.37 -25.03 -43.21
C ALA A 146 -4.13 -24.18 -42.92
N VAL A 147 -4.17 -23.31 -41.92
CA VAL A 147 -3.06 -22.41 -41.58
C VAL A 147 -2.73 -22.49 -40.10
N THR A 148 -1.45 -22.60 -39.78
CA THR A 148 -0.96 -22.64 -38.40
C THR A 148 -0.34 -21.28 -38.04
N PRO A 149 -0.88 -20.53 -37.04
CA PRO A 149 -0.26 -19.29 -36.58
C PRO A 149 1.08 -19.58 -35.89
N TYR A 150 2.01 -18.64 -35.97
CA TYR A 150 3.34 -18.73 -35.37
C TYR A 150 3.58 -17.66 -34.30
N ALA A 151 4.45 -17.97 -33.34
CA ALA A 151 4.91 -17.01 -32.35
C ALA A 151 5.86 -15.99 -33.00
N ASP A 152 5.58 -14.70 -32.81
CA ASP A 152 6.40 -13.60 -33.31
C ASP A 152 6.91 -12.79 -32.11
N PRO A 153 8.10 -13.13 -31.58
CA PRO A 153 8.57 -12.63 -30.30
C PRO A 153 9.09 -11.20 -30.36
N SER A 154 8.98 -10.51 -29.22
CA SER A 154 9.72 -9.29 -28.96
C SER A 154 11.24 -9.53 -28.94
N THR A 155 12.01 -8.50 -29.25
CA THR A 155 13.45 -8.44 -28.94
C THR A 155 13.62 -7.67 -27.64
N LEU A 156 14.10 -8.32 -26.58
CA LEU A 156 14.38 -7.74 -25.27
C LEU A 156 15.81 -7.19 -25.20
N ALA A 157 15.93 -6.00 -24.63
CA ALA A 157 17.19 -5.37 -24.24
C ALA A 157 17.16 -5.01 -22.75
N THR A 158 18.35 -4.96 -22.15
CA THR A 158 18.57 -4.44 -20.79
C THR A 158 19.48 -3.23 -20.89
N GLN A 159 19.20 -2.18 -20.12
CA GLN A 159 20.03 -0.97 -20.09
C GLN A 159 21.42 -1.27 -19.54
N PHE A 160 21.49 -2.06 -18.46
CA PHE A 160 22.74 -2.47 -17.83
C PHE A 160 22.85 -4.00 -17.77
N THR A 161 24.06 -4.52 -17.98
CA THR A 161 24.38 -5.96 -17.82
C THR A 161 24.96 -6.27 -16.44
N SER A 162 25.24 -5.25 -15.64
CA SER A 162 25.64 -5.37 -14.24
C SER A 162 25.02 -4.23 -13.43
N VAL A 163 24.43 -4.55 -12.28
CA VAL A 163 23.88 -3.55 -11.35
C VAL A 163 24.29 -3.84 -9.92
N THR A 164 24.45 -2.78 -9.15
CA THR A 164 24.72 -2.83 -7.73
C THR A 164 23.73 -1.92 -7.00
N GLY A 165 23.55 -2.17 -5.72
CA GLY A 165 22.70 -1.34 -4.88
C GLY A 165 23.03 -1.51 -3.41
N THR A 166 22.36 -0.71 -2.60
CA THR A 166 22.44 -0.78 -1.14
C THR A 166 21.05 -0.58 -0.56
N ALA A 167 20.87 -0.91 0.72
CA ALA A 167 19.63 -0.60 1.44
C ALA A 167 19.28 0.90 1.36
N ALA A 168 20.28 1.78 1.33
CA ALA A 168 20.11 3.23 1.23
C ALA A 168 19.50 3.70 -0.09
N THR A 169 19.84 3.01 -1.18
CA THR A 169 19.49 3.38 -2.55
C THR A 169 18.46 2.42 -3.14
N SER A 170 17.86 1.58 -2.29
CA SER A 170 16.92 0.51 -2.63
C SER A 170 15.75 1.00 -3.50
N THR A 171 15.21 2.20 -3.21
CA THR A 171 14.10 2.80 -3.98
C THR A 171 14.53 3.51 -5.25
N ASN A 172 15.83 3.68 -5.50
CA ASN A 172 16.31 4.36 -6.71
C ASN A 172 16.10 3.46 -7.94
N PRO A 173 15.80 4.03 -9.12
CA PRO A 173 15.86 3.29 -10.36
C PRO A 173 17.21 2.59 -10.54
N SER A 174 17.21 1.32 -10.94
CA SER A 174 18.42 0.52 -11.14
C SER A 174 18.63 0.15 -12.59
N ASN A 175 17.65 -0.53 -13.19
CA ASN A 175 17.78 -1.05 -14.55
C ASN A 175 16.48 -0.93 -15.31
N THR A 176 16.57 -0.59 -16.60
CA THR A 176 15.41 -0.52 -17.50
C THR A 176 15.50 -1.62 -18.53
N PHE A 177 14.47 -2.45 -18.60
CA PHE A 177 14.27 -3.42 -19.66
C PHE A 177 13.38 -2.79 -20.73
N SER A 178 13.75 -2.93 -22.00
CA SER A 178 12.99 -2.42 -23.14
C SER A 178 12.84 -3.49 -24.22
N TRP A 179 11.74 -3.46 -24.96
CA TRP A 179 11.49 -4.47 -25.98
C TRP A 179 10.72 -3.94 -27.19
N SER A 180 10.93 -4.59 -28.35
CA SER A 180 10.10 -4.37 -29.54
C SER A 180 8.70 -4.98 -29.38
N GLN A 181 7.74 -4.52 -30.16
CA GLN A 181 6.39 -5.11 -30.18
C GLN A 181 6.44 -6.58 -30.66
N ALA A 182 5.81 -7.48 -29.91
CA ALA A 182 5.54 -8.85 -30.37
C ALA A 182 4.35 -8.87 -31.34
N PHE A 183 4.23 -9.94 -32.14
CA PHE A 183 3.10 -10.14 -33.06
C PHE A 183 2.88 -8.94 -33.99
N THR A 184 3.89 -8.60 -34.78
CA THR A 184 3.88 -7.47 -35.71
C THR A 184 2.69 -7.58 -36.68
N GLY A 185 1.80 -6.58 -36.65
CA GLY A 185 0.57 -6.53 -37.45
C GLY A 185 -0.70 -6.90 -36.68
N TYR A 186 -0.59 -7.52 -35.50
CA TYR A 186 -1.73 -7.72 -34.60
C TYR A 186 -2.19 -6.37 -34.05
N MET A 187 -3.50 -6.11 -34.14
CA MET A 187 -4.10 -4.81 -33.81
C MET A 187 -4.69 -4.75 -32.40
N GLY A 188 -4.81 -5.89 -31.72
CA GLY A 188 -5.33 -5.95 -30.36
C GLY A 188 -4.27 -5.65 -29.30
N ASN A 189 -4.72 -5.55 -28.05
CA ASN A 189 -3.83 -5.34 -26.91
C ASN A 189 -2.94 -6.56 -26.66
N ILE A 190 -1.67 -6.29 -26.32
CA ILE A 190 -0.68 -7.28 -25.92
C ILE A 190 -0.28 -6.97 -24.47
N THR A 191 -0.39 -7.98 -23.62
CA THR A 191 0.07 -7.93 -22.22
C THR A 191 1.46 -8.53 -22.13
N TYR A 192 2.36 -7.83 -21.45
CA TYR A 192 3.76 -8.21 -21.27
C TYR A 192 4.03 -8.57 -19.80
N THR A 193 4.78 -9.65 -19.62
CA THR A 193 5.28 -10.13 -18.33
C THR A 193 6.79 -10.32 -18.44
N LEU A 194 7.55 -9.65 -17.58
CA LEU A 194 8.99 -9.87 -17.46
C LEU A 194 9.22 -11.11 -16.60
N GLN A 195 9.76 -12.16 -17.22
CA GLN A 195 10.12 -13.39 -16.55
C GLN A 195 11.60 -13.36 -16.18
N TYR A 196 11.94 -13.90 -15.02
CA TYR A 196 13.33 -14.08 -14.59
C TYR A 196 13.56 -15.45 -13.95
N ASP A 197 14.79 -15.95 -14.02
CA ASP A 197 15.21 -17.22 -13.43
C ASP A 197 16.72 -17.19 -13.10
N SER A 198 17.16 -18.15 -12.27
CA SER A 198 18.59 -18.41 -12.06
C SER A 198 19.26 -18.75 -13.39
N ALA A 199 20.47 -18.23 -13.60
CA ALA A 199 21.20 -18.47 -14.84
C ALA A 199 21.39 -19.98 -15.14
N GLY A 200 21.06 -20.40 -16.37
CA GLY A 200 21.24 -21.76 -16.85
C GLY A 200 20.06 -22.71 -16.54
N LYS A 201 19.02 -22.25 -15.85
CA LYS A 201 17.80 -23.05 -15.60
C LYS A 201 16.80 -23.04 -16.74
N ASN A 202 17.07 -22.30 -17.81
CA ASN A 202 16.27 -22.28 -19.04
C ASN A 202 14.78 -21.94 -18.81
N PHE A 203 14.46 -21.17 -17.76
CA PHE A 203 13.10 -20.76 -17.43
C PHE A 203 12.13 -21.95 -17.30
N VAL A 204 12.57 -23.04 -16.66
CA VAL A 204 11.72 -24.20 -16.35
C VAL A 204 10.67 -23.83 -15.30
N ALA A 205 11.04 -23.02 -14.31
CA ALA A 205 10.15 -22.50 -13.26
C ALA A 205 10.39 -21.00 -13.03
N PRO A 206 10.12 -20.16 -14.04
CA PRO A 206 10.48 -18.76 -14.00
C PRO A 206 9.58 -18.00 -13.03
N GLN A 207 10.15 -16.98 -12.39
CA GLN A 207 9.40 -16.00 -11.63
C GLN A 207 8.90 -14.89 -12.57
N GLU A 208 7.80 -14.22 -12.21
CA GLU A 208 7.10 -13.27 -13.08
C GLU A 208 6.97 -11.88 -12.42
N ILE A 209 7.21 -10.83 -13.22
CA ILE A 209 6.94 -9.44 -12.89
C ILE A 209 5.98 -8.88 -13.94
N ALA A 210 4.81 -8.41 -13.53
CA ALA A 210 3.86 -7.76 -14.44
C ALA A 210 4.47 -6.48 -15.03
N ALA A 211 4.62 -6.44 -16.35
CA ALA A 211 5.15 -5.27 -17.06
C ALA A 211 4.03 -4.33 -17.54
N GLY A 212 2.88 -4.89 -17.91
CA GLY A 212 1.66 -4.12 -18.27
C GLY A 212 1.16 -4.44 -19.68
N THR A 213 0.15 -3.70 -20.14
CA THR A 213 -0.47 -3.85 -21.46
C THR A 213 -0.07 -2.70 -22.37
N ALA A 214 0.22 -3.01 -23.65
CA ALA A 214 0.60 -2.01 -24.66
C ALA A 214 1.79 -1.11 -24.23
N THR A 215 2.74 -1.68 -23.50
CA THR A 215 3.99 -1.03 -23.07
C THR A 215 5.20 -1.67 -23.74
N SER A 216 6.30 -0.93 -23.82
CA SER A 216 7.57 -1.34 -24.44
C SER A 216 8.76 -1.27 -23.47
N SER A 217 8.53 -0.95 -22.20
CA SER A 217 9.59 -0.92 -21.19
C SER A 217 9.08 -1.15 -19.78
N LYS A 218 10.01 -1.56 -18.90
CA LYS A 218 9.83 -1.67 -17.44
C LYS A 218 11.13 -1.31 -16.75
N THR A 219 11.09 -0.30 -15.89
CA THR A 219 12.20 0.04 -14.98
C THR A 219 12.00 -0.67 -13.64
N LEU A 220 13.06 -1.31 -13.17
CA LEU A 220 13.15 -1.94 -11.85
C LEU A 220 14.02 -1.07 -10.93
N THR A 221 13.60 -0.93 -9.68
CA THR A 221 14.39 -0.28 -8.62
C THR A 221 15.56 -1.18 -8.18
N GLN A 222 16.45 -0.65 -7.35
CA GLN A 222 17.54 -1.47 -6.80
C GLN A 222 17.02 -2.59 -5.89
N ASP A 223 15.92 -2.36 -5.18
CA ASP A 223 15.26 -3.39 -4.36
C ASP A 223 14.59 -4.46 -5.22
N ASP A 224 13.95 -4.07 -6.32
CA ASP A 224 13.40 -5.03 -7.29
C ASP A 224 14.51 -5.93 -7.85
N MET A 225 15.62 -5.32 -8.31
CA MET A 225 16.77 -6.07 -8.82
C MET A 225 17.38 -6.98 -7.76
N ASN A 226 17.57 -6.48 -6.53
CA ASN A 226 18.04 -7.26 -5.39
C ASN A 226 17.12 -8.46 -5.12
N THR A 227 15.81 -8.24 -5.10
CA THR A 227 14.79 -9.26 -4.91
C THR A 227 14.85 -10.34 -5.99
N THR A 228 15.01 -9.95 -7.26
CA THR A 228 15.15 -10.93 -8.35
C THR A 228 16.38 -11.81 -8.18
N ALA A 229 17.49 -11.26 -7.68
CA ALA A 229 18.72 -12.02 -7.44
C ALA A 229 18.61 -12.95 -6.22
N LEU A 230 18.07 -12.44 -5.11
CA LEU A 230 17.86 -13.24 -3.88
C LEU A 230 16.91 -14.42 -4.13
N SER A 231 15.78 -14.18 -4.80
CA SER A 231 14.83 -15.25 -5.16
C SER A 231 15.39 -16.22 -6.21
N SER A 232 16.36 -15.77 -7.02
CA SER A 232 17.12 -16.63 -7.93
C SER A 232 18.27 -17.39 -7.24
N GLY A 233 18.40 -17.31 -5.91
CA GLY A 233 19.36 -18.07 -5.11
C GLY A 233 20.74 -17.42 -4.95
N VAL A 234 20.91 -16.14 -5.33
CA VAL A 234 22.14 -15.40 -5.04
C VAL A 234 22.15 -15.07 -3.54
N ALA A 235 23.17 -15.55 -2.82
CA ALA A 235 23.28 -15.30 -1.38
C ALA A 235 23.49 -13.81 -1.08
N ILE A 236 22.88 -13.31 0.00
CA ILE A 236 23.01 -11.92 0.46
C ILE A 236 24.49 -11.52 0.61
N GLY A 237 24.87 -10.40 -0.02
CA GLY A 237 26.23 -9.86 -0.01
C GLY A 237 27.11 -10.41 -1.14
N ASN A 238 26.62 -11.38 -1.92
CA ASN A 238 27.31 -11.90 -3.09
C ASN A 238 26.76 -11.29 -4.37
N THR A 239 27.55 -11.45 -5.43
CA THR A 239 27.19 -11.10 -6.80
C THR A 239 26.84 -12.37 -7.56
N GLY A 240 25.75 -12.35 -8.32
CA GLY A 240 25.30 -13.49 -9.13
C GLY A 240 24.55 -13.06 -10.37
N LYS A 241 24.32 -14.00 -11.29
CA LYS A 241 23.70 -13.73 -12.59
C LYS A 241 22.24 -14.17 -12.59
N VAL A 242 21.37 -13.28 -13.07
CA VAL A 242 19.94 -13.54 -13.30
C VAL A 242 19.65 -13.42 -14.79
N GLU A 243 18.87 -14.37 -15.33
CA GLU A 243 18.42 -14.37 -16.72
C GLU A 243 17.01 -13.80 -16.80
N TYR A 244 16.75 -12.95 -17.79
CA TYR A 244 15.44 -12.32 -18.02
C TYR A 244 14.96 -12.56 -19.45
N ARG A 245 13.66 -12.74 -19.63
CA ARG A 245 12.96 -12.74 -20.93
C ARG A 245 11.60 -12.07 -20.80
N ILE A 246 11.07 -11.50 -21.88
CA ILE A 246 9.69 -10.98 -21.89
C ILE A 246 8.76 -12.02 -22.51
N LYS A 247 7.65 -12.28 -21.82
CA LYS A 247 6.53 -13.08 -22.30
C LYS A 247 5.44 -12.12 -22.79
N ALA A 248 5.14 -12.17 -24.07
CA ALA A 248 4.05 -11.42 -24.69
C ALA A 248 2.82 -12.32 -24.85
N THR A 249 1.65 -11.82 -24.46
CA THR A 249 0.37 -12.54 -24.58
C THR A 249 -0.67 -11.67 -25.27
N THR A 250 -1.24 -12.13 -26.39
CA THR A 250 -2.37 -11.45 -27.03
C THR A 250 -3.66 -11.67 -26.25
N ALA A 251 -4.68 -10.83 -26.46
CA ALA A 251 -6.00 -11.03 -25.87
C ALA A 251 -6.61 -12.42 -26.19
N GLY A 252 -6.29 -13.00 -27.34
CA GLY A 252 -6.70 -14.37 -27.73
C GLY A 252 -5.87 -15.50 -27.08
N GLY A 253 -4.88 -15.16 -26.24
CA GLY A 253 -4.05 -16.14 -25.54
C GLY A 253 -2.89 -16.71 -26.36
N ALA A 254 -2.53 -16.09 -27.49
CA ALA A 254 -1.29 -16.43 -28.20
C ALA A 254 -0.09 -15.92 -27.40
N VAL A 255 0.94 -16.76 -27.25
CA VAL A 255 2.13 -16.45 -26.44
C VAL A 255 3.40 -16.46 -27.30
N ALA A 256 4.29 -15.50 -27.06
CA ALA A 256 5.63 -15.47 -27.61
C ALA A 256 6.65 -15.06 -26.53
N TYR A 257 7.86 -15.63 -26.59
CA TYR A 257 8.95 -15.35 -25.66
C TYR A 257 10.13 -14.72 -26.39
N SER A 258 10.68 -13.64 -25.84
CA SER A 258 11.85 -12.96 -26.41
C SER A 258 13.14 -13.76 -26.31
N ASN A 259 14.21 -13.20 -26.89
CA ASN A 259 15.57 -13.54 -26.48
C ASN A 259 15.78 -13.33 -24.97
N VAL A 260 16.80 -14.01 -24.44
CA VAL A 260 17.22 -13.89 -23.04
C VAL A 260 18.28 -12.79 -22.92
N VAL A 261 18.15 -11.96 -21.90
CA VAL A 261 19.21 -11.03 -21.46
C VAL A 261 19.71 -11.44 -20.08
N ASN A 262 20.98 -11.16 -19.81
CA ASN A 262 21.62 -11.53 -18.56
C ASN A 262 22.00 -10.27 -17.78
N VAL A 263 21.70 -10.23 -16.48
CA VAL A 263 22.13 -9.15 -15.60
C VAL A 263 22.85 -9.74 -14.39
N THR A 264 24.07 -9.28 -14.15
CA THR A 264 24.82 -9.56 -12.93
C THR A 264 24.37 -8.60 -11.83
N VAL A 265 23.94 -9.11 -10.68
CA VAL A 265 23.38 -8.32 -9.57
C VAL A 265 24.19 -8.57 -8.31
N ALA A 266 24.70 -7.50 -7.69
CA ALA A 266 25.27 -7.54 -6.35
C ALA A 266 24.17 -7.35 -5.31
N THR A 267 23.96 -8.36 -4.45
CA THR A 267 22.86 -8.36 -3.48
C THR A 267 23.21 -7.60 -2.20
N PHE A 268 22.20 -7.03 -1.55
CA PHE A 268 22.29 -6.38 -0.24
C PHE A 268 21.16 -6.85 0.68
N SER A 269 21.30 -6.60 1.99
CA SER A 269 20.26 -6.96 2.96
C SER A 269 19.00 -6.08 2.76
N PRO A 270 17.82 -6.66 2.56
CA PRO A 270 16.59 -5.88 2.41
C PRO A 270 16.24 -5.15 3.72
N VAL A 271 15.52 -4.03 3.58
CA VAL A 271 14.95 -3.29 4.72
C VAL A 271 13.55 -3.85 5.01
N PRO A 272 13.24 -4.27 6.24
CA PRO A 272 11.92 -4.82 6.53
C PRO A 272 10.83 -3.73 6.52
N ALA A 273 9.58 -4.15 6.35
CA ALA A 273 8.43 -3.26 6.42
C ALA A 273 8.17 -2.78 7.85
N ASN A 274 8.29 -3.69 8.82
CA ASN A 274 8.12 -3.45 10.25
C ASN A 274 9.34 -3.96 11.02
N LEU A 275 9.48 -3.51 12.27
CA LEU A 275 10.48 -4.03 13.19
C LEU A 275 9.89 -4.12 14.60
N TYR A 276 10.21 -5.17 15.32
CA TYR A 276 9.75 -5.46 16.68
C TYR A 276 10.95 -5.80 17.57
N ILE A 277 10.82 -5.65 18.89
CA ILE A 277 11.83 -6.07 19.87
C ILE A 277 11.27 -7.21 20.74
N VAL A 278 12.04 -8.27 20.97
CA VAL A 278 11.67 -9.42 21.82
C VAL A 278 12.86 -9.81 22.70
N GLY A 279 12.64 -10.20 23.95
CA GLY A 279 13.72 -10.60 24.85
C GLY A 279 13.37 -10.51 26.33
N ASP A 280 14.06 -11.27 27.16
CA ASP A 280 13.89 -11.22 28.63
C ASP A 280 14.28 -9.87 29.25
N ALA A 281 15.07 -9.06 28.52
CA ALA A 281 15.33 -7.67 28.87
C ALA A 281 14.12 -6.75 28.69
N THR A 282 13.14 -7.13 27.87
CA THR A 282 11.94 -6.34 27.53
C THR A 282 10.74 -6.73 28.42
N PRO A 283 9.70 -5.87 28.55
CA PRO A 283 8.53 -6.17 29.38
C PRO A 283 7.79 -7.46 29.01
N GLY A 284 7.68 -7.79 27.71
CA GLY A 284 7.00 -9.00 27.24
C GLY A 284 7.86 -10.27 27.28
N GLY A 285 9.13 -10.18 27.67
CA GLY A 285 10.03 -11.32 27.72
C GLY A 285 10.27 -11.95 26.34
N TRP A 286 10.45 -13.28 26.32
CA TRP A 286 10.60 -14.09 25.11
C TRP A 286 9.26 -14.50 24.45
N ASN A 287 8.14 -13.89 24.86
CA ASN A 287 6.84 -14.17 24.23
C ASN A 287 6.81 -13.64 22.79
N ASN A 288 6.41 -14.49 21.84
CA ASN A 288 6.27 -14.16 20.42
C ASN A 288 4.94 -14.75 19.90
N PRO A 289 3.99 -13.95 19.40
CA PRO A 289 4.08 -12.52 19.07
C PRO A 289 4.27 -11.61 20.29
N VAL A 290 5.00 -10.51 20.08
CA VAL A 290 5.18 -9.47 21.11
C VAL A 290 3.95 -8.57 21.20
N PRO A 291 3.69 -7.96 22.37
CA PRO A 291 2.63 -6.97 22.53
C PRO A 291 2.83 -5.76 21.61
N VAL A 292 1.80 -5.40 20.85
CA VAL A 292 1.76 -4.20 20.02
C VAL A 292 0.76 -3.19 20.60
N PRO A 293 1.05 -1.87 20.56
CA PRO A 293 2.22 -1.24 19.92
C PRO A 293 3.48 -1.17 20.81
N SER A 294 3.45 -1.62 22.07
CA SER A 294 4.52 -1.35 23.05
C SER A 294 5.89 -1.96 22.73
N GLN A 295 5.97 -2.99 21.90
CA GLN A 295 7.23 -3.60 21.41
C GLN A 295 7.41 -3.51 19.89
N GLN A 296 6.66 -2.62 19.22
CA GLN A 296 6.82 -2.32 17.81
C GLN A 296 7.62 -1.02 17.64
N PHE A 297 8.63 -1.04 16.76
CA PHE A 297 9.34 0.18 16.41
C PHE A 297 8.51 1.07 15.50
N THR A 298 8.68 2.37 15.65
CA THR A 298 8.24 3.36 14.67
C THR A 298 9.25 3.43 13.53
N LYS A 299 8.79 3.30 12.29
CA LYS A 299 9.62 3.55 11.11
C LYS A 299 9.77 5.06 10.93
N VAL A 300 11.00 5.56 11.10
CA VAL A 300 11.35 6.99 11.09
C VAL A 300 11.55 7.50 9.66
N ASP A 301 12.18 6.68 8.83
CA ASP A 301 12.40 6.93 7.40
C ASP A 301 12.46 5.59 6.64
N ALA A 302 12.91 5.59 5.38
CA ALA A 302 12.95 4.38 4.55
C ALA A 302 13.77 3.23 5.15
N TYR A 303 14.78 3.52 5.98
CA TYR A 303 15.79 2.58 6.49
C TYR A 303 16.00 2.61 8.02
N THR A 304 15.40 3.56 8.73
CA THR A 304 15.59 3.77 10.18
C THR A 304 14.32 3.46 10.95
N PHE A 305 14.48 2.72 12.04
CA PHE A 305 13.45 2.39 13.02
C PHE A 305 13.85 2.90 14.39
N SER A 306 12.90 3.39 15.20
CA SER A 306 13.16 3.79 16.58
C SER A 306 12.07 3.36 17.55
N ILE A 307 12.46 3.03 18.78
CA ILE A 307 11.56 2.71 19.90
C ILE A 307 12.13 3.27 21.20
N THR A 308 11.25 3.65 22.12
CA THR A 308 11.62 3.96 23.50
C THR A 308 11.02 2.91 24.42
N ILE A 309 11.87 2.17 25.13
CA ILE A 309 11.45 1.00 25.91
C ILE A 309 12.30 0.83 27.18
N GLY A 310 11.70 0.28 28.23
CA GLY A 310 12.42 -0.19 29.40
C GLY A 310 13.25 -1.43 29.09
N LEU A 311 14.53 -1.43 29.48
CA LEU A 311 15.42 -2.58 29.41
C LEU A 311 15.90 -2.95 30.81
N THR A 312 15.97 -4.25 31.09
CA THR A 312 16.52 -4.80 32.35
C THR A 312 17.98 -5.20 32.15
N ALA A 313 18.88 -4.70 33.01
CA ALA A 313 20.30 -5.07 32.98
C ALA A 313 20.54 -6.57 33.19
N GLY A 314 21.63 -7.08 32.60
CA GLY A 314 22.03 -8.48 32.73
C GLY A 314 21.21 -9.48 31.89
N LYS A 315 20.31 -8.98 31.04
CA LYS A 315 19.44 -9.79 30.17
C LYS A 315 19.73 -9.51 28.69
N SER A 316 18.90 -10.01 27.77
CA SER A 316 19.14 -9.85 26.33
C SER A 316 17.85 -9.67 25.51
N TYR A 317 18.02 -9.26 24.25
CA TYR A 317 16.91 -9.09 23.30
C TYR A 317 17.36 -9.26 21.84
N LEU A 318 16.38 -9.27 20.94
CA LEU A 318 16.50 -9.42 19.49
C LEU A 318 15.53 -8.47 18.78
N PHE A 319 15.77 -8.25 17.49
CA PHE A 319 14.83 -7.55 16.62
C PHE A 319 14.20 -8.51 15.60
N LEU A 320 12.87 -8.42 15.43
CA LEU A 320 12.12 -9.23 14.48
C LEU A 320 11.55 -8.33 13.36
N PRO A 321 11.72 -8.67 12.07
CA PRO A 321 11.08 -7.98 10.97
C PRO A 321 9.59 -8.37 10.81
N VAL A 322 9.21 -9.54 11.32
CA VAL A 322 7.85 -10.09 11.29
C VAL A 322 7.47 -10.55 12.70
N ASN A 323 6.40 -9.97 13.27
CA ASN A 323 5.93 -10.36 14.59
C ASN A 323 5.36 -11.79 14.54
N GLY A 324 5.74 -12.65 15.49
CA GLY A 324 5.37 -14.07 15.49
C GLY A 324 6.35 -14.99 14.76
N ASP A 325 7.34 -14.46 14.03
CA ASP A 325 8.31 -15.27 13.27
C ASP A 325 9.69 -15.31 13.95
N TRP A 326 10.31 -16.49 13.96
CA TRP A 326 11.66 -16.73 14.48
C TRP A 326 12.69 -17.01 13.39
N ASN A 327 12.26 -17.22 12.14
CA ASN A 327 13.12 -17.57 11.01
C ASN A 327 13.90 -16.38 10.46
N HIS A 328 13.47 -15.16 10.81
CA HIS A 328 14.13 -13.92 10.41
C HIS A 328 14.31 -13.07 11.66
N LYS A 329 15.54 -12.83 12.06
CA LYS A 329 15.87 -12.00 13.22
C LYS A 329 17.17 -11.24 13.00
N TYR A 330 17.31 -10.14 13.73
CA TYR A 330 18.53 -9.35 13.79
C TYR A 330 18.98 -9.20 15.23
N GLY A 331 20.30 -9.16 15.41
CA GLY A 331 20.94 -8.98 16.71
C GLY A 331 22.23 -8.17 16.61
N GLY A 332 23.13 -8.37 17.56
CA GLY A 332 24.39 -7.66 17.65
C GLY A 332 25.20 -8.17 18.84
N ALA A 333 26.52 -8.05 18.76
CA ALA A 333 27.44 -8.61 19.77
C ALA A 333 27.65 -7.69 20.99
N ALA A 334 27.15 -6.45 20.95
CA ALA A 334 27.35 -5.44 21.99
C ALA A 334 26.01 -4.82 22.39
N ASP A 335 25.95 -4.03 23.46
CA ASP A 335 24.69 -3.43 23.93
C ASP A 335 24.24 -2.21 23.11
N GLY A 336 25.02 -1.77 22.11
CA GLY A 336 24.69 -0.63 21.27
C GLY A 336 24.94 0.74 21.89
N THR A 337 25.50 0.83 23.10
CA THR A 337 25.73 2.10 23.82
C THR A 337 26.98 2.86 23.36
N ALA A 338 27.87 2.22 22.60
CA ALA A 338 29.08 2.83 22.07
C ALA A 338 28.79 4.05 21.18
N ALA A 339 29.68 5.05 21.21
CA ALA A 339 29.58 6.21 20.34
C ALA A 339 29.54 5.80 18.86
N GLY A 340 28.49 6.22 18.14
CA GLY A 340 28.26 5.84 16.75
C GLY A 340 27.65 4.44 16.54
N GLY A 341 27.19 3.78 17.61
CA GLY A 341 26.43 2.54 17.58
C GLY A 341 27.24 1.26 17.41
N SER A 342 26.55 0.13 17.43
CA SER A 342 27.09 -1.21 17.20
C SER A 342 26.56 -1.82 15.91
N THR A 343 27.29 -2.79 15.35
CA THR A 343 26.91 -3.47 14.12
C THR A 343 25.64 -4.31 14.31
N LEU A 344 24.64 -4.06 13.48
CA LEU A 344 23.45 -4.89 13.34
C LEU A 344 23.82 -6.15 12.55
N LEU A 345 23.62 -7.31 13.15
CA LEU A 345 23.93 -8.61 12.57
C LEU A 345 22.64 -9.32 12.18
N LYS A 346 22.67 -10.02 11.03
CA LYS A 346 21.58 -10.88 10.59
C LYS A 346 21.53 -12.19 11.38
N ASP A 347 20.45 -12.93 11.21
CA ASP A 347 20.26 -14.24 11.82
C ASP A 347 21.45 -15.19 11.56
N GLY A 348 21.85 -15.94 12.59
CA GLY A 348 22.98 -16.86 12.57
C GLY A 348 24.37 -16.21 12.61
N ALA A 349 24.49 -14.88 12.52
CA ALA A 349 25.78 -14.18 12.55
C ALA A 349 26.16 -13.60 13.93
N VAL A 350 25.30 -13.74 14.94
CA VAL A 350 25.51 -13.21 16.30
C VAL A 350 26.24 -14.25 17.18
N PRO A 351 27.41 -13.94 17.76
CA PRO A 351 28.02 -14.78 18.78
C PRO A 351 27.11 -14.82 20.03
N GLY A 352 26.51 -15.97 20.35
CA GLY A 352 25.61 -16.11 21.52
C GLY A 352 24.14 -15.78 21.27
N SER A 353 23.74 -15.61 20.01
CA SER A 353 22.35 -15.45 19.51
C SER A 353 21.56 -14.18 19.88
N ASN A 354 21.89 -13.41 20.93
CA ASN A 354 21.09 -12.25 21.36
C ASN A 354 21.93 -10.97 21.58
N ILE A 355 21.29 -9.80 21.51
CA ILE A 355 21.88 -8.51 21.92
C ILE A 355 21.89 -8.44 23.45
N PRO A 356 23.05 -8.24 24.12
CA PRO A 356 23.06 -7.99 25.55
C PRO A 356 22.41 -6.63 25.87
N ALA A 357 21.61 -6.57 26.92
CA ALA A 357 21.07 -5.30 27.40
C ALA A 357 22.16 -4.42 28.04
N PRO A 358 21.99 -3.09 28.05
CA PRO A 358 22.89 -2.18 28.75
C PRO A 358 23.11 -2.58 30.23
N ALA A 359 24.25 -2.20 30.78
CA ALA A 359 24.64 -2.57 32.15
C ALA A 359 23.74 -1.98 33.26
N ALA A 360 22.97 -0.93 32.97
CA ALA A 360 22.00 -0.34 33.89
C ALA A 360 20.58 -0.63 33.41
N SER A 361 19.69 -0.97 34.34
CA SER A 361 18.26 -1.00 34.03
C SER A 361 17.76 0.42 33.85
N GLY A 362 16.87 0.63 32.89
CA GLY A 362 16.35 1.97 32.62
C GLY A 362 15.56 2.04 31.33
N VAL A 363 15.18 3.26 30.96
CA VAL A 363 14.45 3.53 29.73
C VAL A 363 15.46 3.95 28.66
N TYR A 364 15.39 3.30 27.50
CA TYR A 364 16.33 3.49 26.41
C TYR A 364 15.60 3.85 25.12
N LYS A 365 16.17 4.79 24.37
CA LYS A 365 15.87 4.97 22.95
C LYS A 365 16.77 4.04 22.16
N ILE A 366 16.17 3.14 21.40
CA ILE A 366 16.87 2.28 20.44
C ILE A 366 16.59 2.84 19.05
N THR A 367 17.64 2.96 18.24
CA THR A 367 17.53 3.31 16.82
C THR A 367 18.23 2.22 16.03
N VAL A 368 17.56 1.64 15.03
CA VAL A 368 18.11 0.61 14.15
C VAL A 368 18.12 1.18 12.73
N ASN A 369 19.27 1.17 12.07
CA ASN A 369 19.46 1.72 10.74
C ASN A 369 20.00 0.64 9.79
N PHE A 370 19.17 0.21 8.85
CA PHE A 370 19.49 -0.83 7.87
C PHE A 370 20.38 -0.34 6.72
N GLN A 371 20.51 0.98 6.55
CA GLN A 371 21.44 1.56 5.57
C GLN A 371 22.90 1.39 6.01
N THR A 372 23.17 1.65 7.29
CA THR A 372 24.52 1.57 7.88
C THR A 372 24.80 0.21 8.52
N ASN A 373 23.78 -0.66 8.60
CA ASN A 373 23.80 -1.89 9.41
C ASN A 373 24.26 -1.63 10.83
N LYS A 374 23.67 -0.62 11.48
CA LYS A 374 23.99 -0.26 12.86
C LYS A 374 22.74 -0.08 13.70
N TYR A 375 22.90 -0.24 15.01
CA TYR A 375 21.94 0.22 15.99
C TYR A 375 22.62 0.99 17.11
N THR A 376 21.88 1.92 17.72
CA THR A 376 22.31 2.72 18.86
C THR A 376 21.32 2.54 20.00
N VAL A 377 21.80 2.43 21.23
CA VAL A 377 21.00 2.32 22.44
C VAL A 377 21.42 3.45 23.38
N THR A 378 20.52 4.42 23.57
CA THR A 378 20.81 5.64 24.35
C THR A 378 19.88 5.71 25.54
N GLN A 379 20.44 5.77 26.75
CA GLN A 379 19.65 5.90 27.96
C GLN A 379 18.91 7.25 27.98
N ILE A 380 17.64 7.22 28.36
CA ILE A 380 16.87 8.42 28.69
C ILE A 380 16.84 8.50 30.21
N ALA A 381 17.34 9.61 30.76
CA ALA A 381 17.29 9.87 32.18
C ALA A 381 15.85 10.19 32.59
N VAL A 382 15.15 9.20 33.15
CA VAL A 382 13.78 9.34 33.66
C VAL A 382 13.80 9.05 35.17
N PRO A 383 13.30 9.97 36.02
CA PRO A 383 13.25 9.73 37.45
C PRO A 383 12.17 8.69 37.80
N SER A 384 12.33 7.97 38.91
CA SER A 384 11.33 6.97 39.35
C SER A 384 10.03 7.60 39.87
N ASN A 385 10.08 8.86 40.30
CA ASN A 385 8.94 9.65 40.75
C ASN A 385 9.10 11.10 40.28
N LEU A 386 8.01 11.85 40.29
CA LEU A 386 8.04 13.29 40.07
C LEU A 386 7.02 13.98 40.99
N TYR A 387 7.41 15.13 41.54
CA TYR A 387 6.60 15.95 42.44
C TYR A 387 6.61 17.40 41.98
N ILE A 388 5.61 18.20 42.35
CA ILE A 388 5.58 19.66 42.11
C ILE A 388 5.73 20.40 43.44
N VAL A 389 6.56 21.45 43.49
CA VAL A 389 6.78 22.32 44.67
C VAL A 389 6.74 23.78 44.24
N GLY A 390 6.21 24.69 45.06
CA GLY A 390 6.21 26.12 44.75
C GLY A 390 5.07 26.91 45.38
N ASP A 391 5.22 28.22 45.48
CA ASP A 391 4.18 29.13 46.01
C ASP A 391 2.96 29.26 45.09
N ALA A 392 3.02 28.71 43.88
CA ALA A 392 1.84 28.50 43.03
C ALA A 392 0.96 27.33 43.50
N THR A 393 1.50 26.42 44.30
CA THR A 393 0.86 25.18 44.75
C THR A 393 0.41 25.25 46.22
N ALA A 394 -0.48 24.35 46.65
CA ALA A 394 -1.02 24.35 48.02
C ALA A 394 0.04 24.18 49.12
N GLY A 395 1.07 23.35 48.89
CA GLY A 395 2.17 23.14 49.83
C GLY A 395 3.19 24.28 49.90
N GLY A 396 3.10 25.26 49.00
CA GLY A 396 4.10 26.32 48.91
C GLY A 396 5.50 25.79 48.62
N TRP A 397 6.52 26.46 49.16
CA TRP A 397 7.93 26.03 49.10
C TRP A 397 8.32 25.01 50.19
N ASN A 398 7.35 24.43 50.91
CA ASN A 398 7.65 23.35 51.87
C ASN A 398 8.11 22.09 51.13
N ASN A 399 9.19 21.48 51.63
CA ASN A 399 9.75 20.23 51.09
C ASN A 399 10.11 19.32 52.29
N PRO A 400 9.52 18.13 52.44
CA PRO A 400 8.69 17.40 51.47
C PRO A 400 7.33 18.05 51.17
N VAL A 401 6.86 17.88 49.94
CA VAL A 401 5.53 18.32 49.49
C VAL A 401 4.43 17.37 49.95
N PRO A 402 3.18 17.86 50.11
CA PRO A 402 2.02 17.01 50.39
C PRO A 402 1.84 15.90 49.34
N THR A 403 1.71 14.65 49.81
CA THR A 403 1.37 13.50 48.97
C THR A 403 0.00 12.94 49.38
N PRO A 404 -0.81 12.44 48.43
CA PRO A 404 -0.52 12.29 46.98
C PRO A 404 -0.80 13.53 46.13
N SER A 405 -1.30 14.64 46.70
CA SER A 405 -1.82 15.80 45.95
C SER A 405 -0.79 16.56 45.10
N GLN A 406 0.50 16.47 45.42
CA GLN A 406 1.58 17.08 44.63
C GLN A 406 2.54 16.04 44.01
N GLN A 407 2.12 14.77 43.94
CA GLN A 407 2.85 13.70 43.25
C GLN A 407 2.25 13.43 41.88
N PHE A 408 3.08 13.44 40.85
CA PHE A 408 2.67 13.07 39.49
C PHE A 408 2.38 11.58 39.38
N THR A 409 1.49 11.22 38.46
CA THR A 409 1.25 9.86 37.99
C THR A 409 2.11 9.60 36.76
N GLN A 410 2.83 8.48 36.72
CA GLN A 410 3.55 8.08 35.52
C GLN A 410 2.55 7.67 34.42
N ILE A 411 2.64 8.29 33.25
CA ILE A 411 1.73 8.06 32.11
C ILE A 411 2.29 6.94 31.22
N ASP A 412 3.59 6.97 30.96
CA ASP A 412 4.32 5.98 30.19
C ASP A 412 5.80 5.92 30.66
N ASN A 413 6.66 5.21 29.92
CA ASN A 413 8.07 5.05 30.30
C ASN A 413 8.85 6.38 30.42
N VAL A 414 8.40 7.48 29.82
CA VAL A 414 9.13 8.75 29.77
C VAL A 414 8.30 9.96 30.22
N SER A 415 7.01 9.79 30.49
CA SER A 415 6.10 10.88 30.82
C SER A 415 5.41 10.74 32.17
N PHE A 416 5.22 11.89 32.82
CA PHE A 416 4.52 12.05 34.09
C PHE A 416 3.42 13.10 33.95
N GLY A 417 2.26 12.89 34.57
CA GLY A 417 1.13 13.81 34.56
C GLY A 417 0.61 14.14 35.96
N ILE A 418 0.10 15.35 36.15
CA ILE A 418 -0.63 15.73 37.37
C ILE A 418 -1.74 16.72 37.01
N VAL A 419 -2.85 16.68 37.74
CA VAL A 419 -3.79 17.81 37.80
C VAL A 419 -3.58 18.51 39.13
N VAL A 420 -3.37 19.82 39.11
CA VAL A 420 -3.11 20.62 40.33
C VAL A 420 -3.66 22.03 40.17
N ASN A 421 -4.07 22.64 41.27
CA ASN A 421 -4.44 24.05 41.28
C ASN A 421 -3.18 24.92 41.29
N LEU A 422 -3.08 25.86 40.35
CA LEU A 422 -1.99 26.83 40.27
C LEU A 422 -2.52 28.24 40.54
N THR A 423 -1.75 29.04 41.26
CA THR A 423 -2.06 30.45 41.56
C THR A 423 -1.32 31.38 40.60
N ALA A 424 -2.03 32.28 39.91
CA ALA A 424 -1.43 33.24 39.00
C ALA A 424 -0.43 34.18 39.69
N GLY A 425 0.62 34.57 38.96
CA GLY A 425 1.69 35.45 39.47
C GLY A 425 2.66 34.80 40.47
N LYS A 426 2.59 33.47 40.62
CA LYS A 426 3.45 32.65 41.49
C LYS A 426 4.32 31.72 40.66
N SER A 427 5.10 30.84 41.30
CA SER A 427 6.01 29.94 40.59
C SER A 427 6.12 28.54 41.21
N TYR A 428 6.68 27.59 40.45
CA TYR A 428 6.87 26.21 40.87
C TYR A 428 8.06 25.53 40.18
N LEU A 429 8.43 24.36 40.68
CA LEU A 429 9.48 23.46 40.18
C LEU A 429 9.01 22.01 40.28
N PHE A 430 9.73 21.11 39.61
CA PHE A 430 9.53 19.68 39.69
C PHE A 430 10.69 18.99 40.42
N LEU A 431 10.37 18.07 41.32
CA LEU A 431 11.35 17.32 42.10
C LEU A 431 11.27 15.82 41.74
N PRO A 432 12.37 15.15 41.38
CA PRO A 432 12.44 13.69 41.26
C PRO A 432 12.27 12.95 42.59
N VAL A 433 12.78 13.56 43.67
CA VAL A 433 12.80 12.99 45.02
C VAL A 433 12.13 13.98 45.96
N ASN A 434 11.06 13.54 46.62
CA ASN A 434 10.37 14.36 47.61
C ASN A 434 11.25 14.55 48.84
N GLY A 435 11.46 15.79 49.27
CA GLY A 435 12.39 16.15 50.35
C GLY A 435 13.81 16.53 49.87
N ASP A 436 14.14 16.39 48.58
CA ASP A 436 15.46 16.75 48.02
C ASP A 436 15.39 18.03 47.19
N TRP A 437 16.44 18.85 47.28
CA TRP A 437 16.63 20.09 46.51
C TRP A 437 17.77 20.01 45.49
N ASN A 438 18.59 18.94 45.54
CA ASN A 438 19.80 18.81 44.73
C ASN A 438 19.50 18.47 43.27
N HIS A 439 18.34 17.88 42.99
CA HIS A 439 17.90 17.54 41.65
C HIS A 439 16.51 18.12 41.45
N LYS A 440 16.39 19.14 40.60
CA LYS A 440 15.11 19.77 40.29
C LYS A 440 15.04 20.15 38.82
N TYR A 441 13.81 20.28 38.33
CA TYR A 441 13.51 20.69 36.98
C TYR A 441 12.54 21.85 36.99
N GLY A 442 12.52 22.61 35.90
CA GLY A 442 11.55 23.68 35.69
C GLY A 442 11.52 24.11 34.23
N GLY A 443 10.93 25.27 33.97
CA GLY A 443 10.91 25.88 32.65
C GLY A 443 11.02 27.40 32.70
N SER A 444 11.37 28.01 31.58
CA SER A 444 11.46 29.47 31.43
C SER A 444 10.11 30.14 31.12
N THR A 445 9.11 29.36 30.71
CA THR A 445 7.75 29.81 30.38
C THR A 445 6.75 29.19 31.35
N ASP A 446 5.46 29.49 31.21
CA ASP A 446 4.40 28.86 32.00
C ASP A 446 3.90 27.54 31.40
N GLY A 447 4.50 27.09 30.29
CA GLY A 447 4.15 25.86 29.59
C GLY A 447 2.81 25.86 28.86
N THR A 448 2.11 27.00 28.76
CA THR A 448 0.77 27.10 28.14
C THR A 448 0.78 27.22 26.62
N SER A 449 1.96 27.40 26.01
CA SER A 449 2.09 27.47 24.56
C SER A 449 1.67 26.14 23.90
N ALA A 450 1.27 26.17 22.62
CA ALA A 450 0.80 24.98 21.90
C ALA A 450 1.82 23.81 21.90
N ASN A 451 3.12 24.12 21.99
CA ASN A 451 4.19 23.11 22.06
C ASN A 451 4.75 22.91 23.48
N GLY A 452 4.12 23.53 24.48
CA GLY A 452 4.60 23.53 25.86
C GLY A 452 5.80 24.45 26.11
N GLY A 453 6.53 24.17 27.18
CA GLY A 453 7.81 24.78 27.52
C GLY A 453 8.95 23.75 27.51
N ALA A 454 10.19 24.24 27.40
CA ALA A 454 11.37 23.40 27.58
C ALA A 454 11.51 23.01 29.06
N LEU A 455 11.72 21.71 29.32
CA LEU A 455 12.06 21.19 30.63
C LEU A 455 13.58 21.34 30.82
N LEU A 456 13.96 22.15 31.80
CA LEU A 456 15.34 22.49 32.09
C LEU A 456 15.73 21.86 33.43
N ALA A 457 16.95 21.32 33.49
CA ALA A 457 17.53 20.84 34.73
C ALA A 457 17.93 22.01 35.65
N ASP A 458 18.30 21.69 36.89
CA ASP A 458 18.71 22.66 37.90
C ASP A 458 19.84 23.59 37.40
N GLY A 459 19.79 24.85 37.82
CA GLY A 459 20.72 25.92 37.40
C GLY A 459 20.50 26.45 35.97
N ALA A 460 19.77 25.73 35.12
CA ALA A 460 19.43 26.18 33.77
C ALA A 460 18.06 26.88 33.69
N VAL A 461 17.24 26.84 34.74
CA VAL A 461 15.92 27.51 34.81
C VAL A 461 16.13 29.03 34.98
N PRO A 462 15.75 29.87 33.98
CA PRO A 462 15.89 31.32 34.10
C PRO A 462 15.04 31.86 35.26
N GLY A 463 15.64 32.66 36.14
CA GLY A 463 14.94 33.16 37.34
C GLY A 463 14.76 32.12 38.46
N SER A 464 15.38 30.94 38.33
CA SER A 464 15.36 29.80 39.27
C SER A 464 14.03 29.06 39.43
N ASN A 465 12.89 29.61 38.99
CA ASN A 465 11.57 28.98 39.14
C ASN A 465 10.74 29.07 37.85
N THR A 466 9.84 28.11 37.64
CA THR A 466 8.87 28.09 36.53
C THR A 466 7.70 29.02 36.86
N PRO A 467 7.35 30.01 36.01
CA PRO A 467 6.19 30.86 36.25
C PRO A 467 4.88 30.07 36.13
N ALA A 468 3.91 30.40 36.97
CA ALA A 468 2.55 29.88 36.85
C ALA A 468 1.78 30.56 35.71
N PRO A 469 0.74 29.91 35.15
CA PRO A 469 -0.15 30.53 34.16
C PRO A 469 -0.74 31.86 34.65
N ALA A 470 -1.09 32.74 33.72
CA ALA A 470 -1.64 34.07 34.02
C ALA A 470 -3.02 34.05 34.73
N THR A 471 -3.70 32.91 34.76
CA THR A 471 -4.99 32.73 35.43
C THR A 471 -4.90 31.62 36.47
N SER A 472 -5.44 31.84 37.66
CA SER A 472 -5.50 30.81 38.70
C SER A 472 -6.54 29.74 38.33
N GLY A 473 -6.26 28.47 38.60
CA GLY A 473 -7.20 27.39 38.37
C GLY A 473 -6.55 26.01 38.36
N LEU A 474 -7.34 24.98 38.01
CA LEU A 474 -6.84 23.62 37.81
C LEU A 474 -6.16 23.50 36.45
N TYR A 475 -4.97 22.92 36.46
CA TYR A 475 -4.19 22.65 35.26
C TYR A 475 -3.73 21.20 35.24
N LYS A 476 -3.80 20.58 34.06
CA LYS A 476 -3.10 19.33 33.75
C LYS A 476 -1.70 19.67 33.26
N ILE A 477 -0.70 19.20 33.99
CA ILE A 477 0.71 19.31 33.64
C ILE A 477 1.18 17.95 33.16
N VAL A 478 1.84 17.89 32.00
CA VAL A 478 2.51 16.68 31.50
C VAL A 478 3.97 17.00 31.26
N VAL A 479 4.86 16.23 31.89
CA VAL A 479 6.32 16.33 31.74
C VAL A 479 6.79 15.14 30.90
N ASN A 480 7.66 15.38 29.91
CA ASN A 480 8.24 14.34 29.05
C ASN A 480 9.78 14.44 29.05
N PHE A 481 10.42 13.40 29.56
CA PHE A 481 11.88 13.31 29.68
C PHE A 481 12.58 12.86 28.39
N ALA A 482 11.85 12.29 27.41
CA ALA A 482 12.43 11.96 26.11
C ALA A 482 12.62 13.20 25.23
N THR A 483 11.69 14.16 25.30
CA THR A 483 11.73 15.41 24.54
C THR A 483 12.25 16.59 25.36
N ASN A 484 12.51 16.40 26.67
CA ASN A 484 12.84 17.48 27.61
C ASN A 484 11.85 18.64 27.50
N SER A 485 10.56 18.33 27.59
CA SER A 485 9.49 19.33 27.51
C SER A 485 8.41 19.08 28.55
N TYR A 486 7.58 20.09 28.77
CA TYR A 486 6.37 19.96 29.57
C TYR A 486 5.25 20.83 29.01
N THR A 487 4.00 20.44 29.23
CA THR A 487 2.81 21.22 28.86
C THR A 487 1.99 21.54 30.10
N VAL A 488 1.32 22.69 30.08
CA VAL A 488 0.40 23.13 31.14
C VAL A 488 -0.90 23.56 30.48
N THR A 489 -1.95 22.77 30.70
CA THR A 489 -3.25 22.96 30.02
C THR A 489 -4.36 23.15 31.04
N PRO A 490 -5.28 24.12 30.86
CA PRO A 490 -6.43 24.25 31.74
C PRO A 490 -7.19 22.92 31.83
N TYR A 491 -7.50 22.49 33.05
CA TYR A 491 -8.23 21.26 33.30
C TYR A 491 -9.67 21.56 33.68
N SER A 492 -10.61 21.05 32.89
CA SER A 492 -12.05 21.17 33.09
C SER A 492 -12.74 19.82 33.33
N GLY A 493 -11.97 18.79 33.70
CA GLY A 493 -12.51 17.46 33.95
C GLY A 493 -13.31 17.37 35.27
N PRO A 494 -13.83 16.18 35.60
CA PRO A 494 -14.78 16.02 36.69
C PRO A 494 -14.21 16.40 38.07
N THR A 495 -15.05 17.02 38.91
CA THR A 495 -14.75 17.31 40.32
C THR A 495 -15.34 16.26 41.28
N ALA A 496 -16.30 15.49 40.79
CA ALA A 496 -16.89 14.31 41.41
C ALA A 496 -17.05 13.21 40.34
N LEU A 497 -17.22 11.96 40.78
CA LEU A 497 -17.48 10.84 39.89
C LEU A 497 -18.44 9.87 40.57
N PHE A 498 -19.35 9.31 39.80
CA PHE A 498 -20.35 8.34 40.22
C PHE A 498 -20.35 7.14 39.27
N ILE A 499 -20.77 5.97 39.74
CA ILE A 499 -20.95 4.78 38.90
C ILE A 499 -22.44 4.47 38.75
N VAL A 500 -22.92 4.18 37.53
CA VAL A 500 -24.31 3.79 37.23
C VAL A 500 -24.30 2.55 36.33
N GLY A 501 -25.25 1.63 36.50
CA GLY A 501 -25.32 0.43 35.65
C GLY A 501 -25.99 -0.76 36.32
N ASP A 502 -26.47 -1.70 35.52
CA ASP A 502 -27.06 -2.95 36.01
C ASP A 502 -26.04 -3.92 36.62
N ALA A 503 -24.74 -3.61 36.53
CA ALA A 503 -23.70 -4.26 37.33
C ALA A 503 -23.72 -3.80 38.80
N THR A 504 -24.30 -2.65 39.11
CA THR A 504 -24.35 -2.04 40.45
C THR A 504 -25.71 -2.25 41.12
N ALA A 505 -25.77 -2.12 42.45
CA ALA A 505 -27.01 -2.28 43.21
C ALA A 505 -28.12 -1.27 42.80
N GLY A 506 -27.75 -0.05 42.41
CA GLY A 506 -28.70 0.98 41.96
C GLY A 506 -29.22 0.77 40.54
N GLY A 507 -28.69 -0.19 39.79
CA GLY A 507 -29.06 -0.41 38.39
C GLY A 507 -28.82 0.82 37.52
N TRP A 508 -29.67 1.00 36.52
CA TRP A 508 -29.67 2.18 35.63
C TRP A 508 -30.43 3.39 36.19
N ASN A 509 -30.76 3.40 37.49
CA ASN A 509 -31.39 4.57 38.11
C ASN A 509 -30.39 5.73 38.20
N ASN A 510 -30.83 6.92 37.79
CA ASN A 510 -30.05 8.16 37.85
C ASN A 510 -30.97 9.29 38.36
N PRO A 511 -30.71 9.94 39.51
CA PRO A 511 -29.49 9.86 40.33
C PRO A 511 -29.20 8.50 40.96
N VAL A 512 -27.92 8.16 41.11
CA VAL A 512 -27.46 6.94 41.76
C VAL A 512 -27.49 7.06 43.29
N PRO A 513 -27.61 5.93 44.02
CA PRO A 513 -27.52 5.90 45.48
C PRO A 513 -26.17 6.43 46.01
N VAL A 514 -26.23 7.49 46.81
CA VAL A 514 -25.09 8.05 47.55
C VAL A 514 -25.17 7.70 49.03
N PRO A 515 -24.04 7.36 49.70
CA PRO A 515 -22.65 7.43 49.20
C PRO A 515 -22.17 6.18 48.44
N SER A 516 -22.97 5.11 48.36
CA SER A 516 -22.52 3.79 47.89
C SER A 516 -22.04 3.72 46.43
N GLN A 517 -22.45 4.65 45.58
CA GLN A 517 -22.05 4.73 44.17
C GLN A 517 -21.29 6.02 43.82
N GLN A 518 -20.76 6.71 44.83
CA GLN A 518 -19.88 7.86 44.65
C GLN A 518 -18.42 7.47 44.87
N PHE A 519 -17.56 7.87 43.96
CA PHE A 519 -16.12 7.67 44.11
C PHE A 519 -15.54 8.62 45.15
N THR A 520 -14.53 8.14 45.85
CA THR A 520 -13.62 8.98 46.65
C THR A 520 -12.58 9.60 45.72
N LYS A 521 -12.43 10.92 45.76
CA LYS A 521 -11.35 11.61 45.04
C LYS A 521 -10.03 11.41 45.80
N THR A 522 -9.06 10.70 45.21
CA THR A 522 -7.76 10.41 45.85
C THR A 522 -6.76 11.54 45.65
N LYS A 523 -6.81 12.20 44.47
CA LYS A 523 -6.19 13.49 44.15
C LYS A 523 -6.94 14.11 42.97
N GLU A 524 -6.62 15.35 42.59
CA GLU A 524 -7.29 15.97 41.44
C GLU A 524 -7.11 15.12 40.17
N GLY A 525 -8.22 14.84 39.48
CA GLY A 525 -8.25 13.97 38.30
C GLY A 525 -8.17 12.46 38.57
N GLU A 526 -8.11 12.00 39.83
CA GLU A 526 -8.12 10.57 40.18
C GLU A 526 -9.20 10.23 41.22
N PHE A 527 -9.92 9.15 40.93
CA PHE A 527 -11.09 8.71 41.67
C PHE A 527 -11.00 7.21 41.95
N GLN A 528 -11.40 6.78 43.15
CA GLN A 528 -11.45 5.38 43.53
C GLN A 528 -12.76 5.02 44.24
N ILE A 529 -13.29 3.83 43.95
CA ILE A 529 -14.43 3.26 44.68
C ILE A 529 -14.21 1.76 44.89
N SER A 530 -14.69 1.23 46.01
CA SER A 530 -14.84 -0.21 46.22
C SER A 530 -16.32 -0.55 46.25
N ILE A 531 -16.78 -1.38 45.30
CA ILE A 531 -18.21 -1.67 45.09
C ILE A 531 -18.41 -3.11 44.61
N PRO A 532 -19.47 -3.83 45.04
CA PRO A 532 -19.83 -5.10 44.42
C PRO A 532 -20.31 -4.90 42.98
N LEU A 533 -19.73 -5.65 42.04
CA LEU A 533 -20.15 -5.72 40.64
C LEU A 533 -20.72 -7.10 40.33
N THR A 534 -21.76 -7.14 39.49
CA THR A 534 -22.37 -8.37 38.99
C THR A 534 -21.79 -8.73 37.62
N ALA A 535 -21.30 -9.96 37.46
CA ALA A 535 -20.72 -10.44 36.20
C ALA A 535 -21.76 -10.52 35.07
N GLY A 536 -21.32 -10.29 33.84
CA GLY A 536 -22.18 -10.31 32.64
C GLY A 536 -23.11 -9.10 32.51
N LYS A 537 -22.88 -8.05 33.30
CA LYS A 537 -23.62 -6.78 33.32
C LYS A 537 -22.71 -5.62 32.87
N SER A 538 -23.21 -4.39 32.87
CA SER A 538 -22.41 -3.23 32.48
C SER A 538 -22.65 -1.99 33.34
N TYR A 539 -21.73 -1.02 33.22
CA TYR A 539 -21.78 0.24 33.94
C TYR A 539 -21.13 1.39 33.16
N LEU A 540 -21.34 2.61 33.67
CA LEU A 540 -20.80 3.87 33.17
C LEU A 540 -20.37 4.74 34.36
N PHE A 541 -19.52 5.72 34.09
CA PHE A 541 -19.12 6.74 35.05
C PHE A 541 -19.78 8.07 34.72
N LEU A 542 -20.36 8.73 35.72
CA LEU A 542 -21.01 10.02 35.58
C LEU A 542 -20.22 11.10 36.33
N PRO A 543 -19.84 12.22 35.69
CA PRO A 543 -19.27 13.37 36.38
C PRO A 543 -20.25 14.09 37.31
N VAL A 544 -21.54 14.04 36.96
CA VAL A 544 -22.63 14.71 37.68
C VAL A 544 -23.72 13.69 37.96
N ASN A 545 -24.06 13.51 39.23
CA ASN A 545 -25.14 12.61 39.62
C ASN A 545 -26.49 13.19 39.17
N GLY A 546 -27.28 12.41 38.43
CA GLY A 546 -28.53 12.87 37.81
C GLY A 546 -28.39 13.36 36.37
N ASP A 547 -27.18 13.44 35.81
CA ASP A 547 -26.94 13.85 34.42
C ASP A 547 -26.47 12.66 33.57
N TRP A 548 -26.97 12.57 32.34
CA TRP A 548 -26.57 11.56 31.35
C TRP A 548 -25.59 12.11 30.31
N ASN A 549 -25.37 13.42 30.29
CA ASN A 549 -24.40 14.06 29.41
C ASN A 549 -22.97 13.88 29.94
N HIS A 550 -22.00 13.79 29.03
CA HIS A 550 -20.57 13.70 29.36
C HIS A 550 -20.21 12.48 30.22
N LYS A 551 -20.91 11.36 30.05
CA LYS A 551 -20.57 10.09 30.71
C LYS A 551 -19.25 9.53 30.20
N TYR A 552 -18.66 8.62 30.96
CA TYR A 552 -17.44 7.90 30.59
C TYR A 552 -17.61 6.39 30.74
N GLY A 553 -16.74 5.63 30.09
CA GLY A 553 -16.73 4.17 30.18
C GLY A 553 -15.50 3.56 29.52
N GLY A 554 -15.55 2.26 29.26
CA GLY A 554 -14.49 1.52 28.58
C GLY A 554 -15.07 0.47 27.62
N ALA A 555 -14.21 -0.06 26.75
CA ALA A 555 -14.60 -1.12 25.81
C ALA A 555 -14.46 -2.55 26.37
N THR A 556 -13.82 -2.67 27.52
CA THR A 556 -13.40 -3.92 28.17
C THR A 556 -13.73 -3.83 29.66
N ASP A 557 -13.33 -4.81 30.48
CA ASP A 557 -13.71 -4.86 31.90
C ASP A 557 -12.71 -4.16 32.84
N GLY A 558 -11.63 -3.58 32.31
CA GLY A 558 -10.62 -2.85 33.10
C GLY A 558 -9.69 -3.76 33.91
N THR A 559 -9.75 -5.08 33.77
CA THR A 559 -9.00 -6.04 34.62
C THR A 559 -7.56 -6.27 34.16
N SER A 560 -7.16 -5.68 33.03
CA SER A 560 -5.79 -5.76 32.54
C SER A 560 -4.80 -5.13 33.53
N ALA A 561 -3.54 -5.61 33.56
CA ALA A 561 -2.57 -5.17 34.55
C ALA A 561 -2.33 -3.65 34.56
N GLY A 562 -2.46 -3.00 33.40
CA GLY A 562 -2.37 -1.54 33.22
C GLY A 562 -3.71 -0.79 33.29
N GLY A 563 -4.83 -1.49 33.42
CA GLY A 563 -6.15 -0.93 33.16
C GLY A 563 -6.40 -0.68 31.67
N ASP A 564 -7.57 -0.15 31.36
CA ASP A 564 -8.04 0.08 30.00
C ASP A 564 -8.32 1.55 29.73
N VAL A 565 -8.44 1.90 28.44
CA VAL A 565 -8.69 3.27 28.00
C VAL A 565 -10.05 3.77 28.52
N LEU A 566 -10.04 4.94 29.15
CA LEU A 566 -11.23 5.67 29.56
C LEU A 566 -11.77 6.47 28.37
N LEU A 567 -12.94 6.08 27.88
CA LEU A 567 -13.61 6.67 26.74
C LEU A 567 -14.62 7.71 27.23
N ALA A 568 -14.65 8.87 26.58
CA ALA A 568 -15.68 9.88 26.79
C ALA A 568 -16.95 9.54 25.98
N ASP A 569 -18.10 10.02 26.45
CA ASP A 569 -19.47 9.72 26.01
C ASP A 569 -19.61 9.13 24.59
N GLY A 570 -19.40 9.92 23.55
CA GLY A 570 -19.63 9.50 22.15
C GLY A 570 -18.69 8.40 21.65
N ALA A 571 -17.64 8.06 22.38
CA ALA A 571 -16.71 6.98 22.09
C ALA A 571 -16.95 5.72 22.94
N VAL A 572 -17.83 5.78 23.94
CA VAL A 572 -18.19 4.59 24.74
C VAL A 572 -19.00 3.63 23.85
N PRO A 573 -18.67 2.33 23.81
CA PRO A 573 -19.44 1.37 23.02
C PRO A 573 -20.91 1.32 23.45
N GLY A 574 -21.82 1.03 22.51
CA GLY A 574 -23.25 0.91 22.79
C GLY A 574 -23.60 -0.20 23.81
N SER A 575 -22.67 -1.13 24.08
CA SER A 575 -22.77 -2.13 25.13
C SER A 575 -22.49 -1.59 26.54
N ASN A 576 -22.03 -0.35 26.67
CA ASN A 576 -21.42 0.24 27.86
C ASN A 576 -20.16 -0.52 28.31
N THR A 577 -19.61 -0.14 29.47
CA THR A 577 -18.43 -0.80 30.06
C THR A 577 -18.83 -2.14 30.64
N PRO A 578 -18.33 -3.28 30.13
CA PRO A 578 -18.65 -4.58 30.71
C PRO A 578 -18.08 -4.71 32.13
N ALA A 579 -18.79 -5.43 33.00
CA ALA A 579 -18.30 -5.80 34.32
C ALA A 579 -17.31 -6.97 34.26
N PRO A 580 -16.43 -7.12 35.27
CA PRO A 580 -15.54 -8.26 35.38
C PRO A 580 -16.27 -9.61 35.32
N ALA A 581 -15.58 -10.64 34.83
CA ALA A 581 -16.15 -11.98 34.66
C ALA A 581 -16.57 -12.65 35.99
N VAL A 582 -16.03 -12.20 37.13
CA VAL A 582 -16.35 -12.72 38.47
C VAL A 582 -17.18 -11.67 39.20
N SER A 583 -18.30 -12.08 39.81
CA SER A 583 -19.09 -11.18 40.66
C SER A 583 -18.42 -11.02 42.02
N GLY A 584 -18.50 -9.83 42.61
CA GLY A 584 -17.93 -9.58 43.93
C GLY A 584 -17.47 -8.14 44.14
N PRO A 585 -16.87 -7.83 45.30
CA PRO A 585 -16.29 -6.53 45.56
C PRO A 585 -15.10 -6.30 44.62
N HIS A 586 -15.10 -5.17 43.93
CA HIS A 586 -13.98 -4.74 43.10
C HIS A 586 -13.57 -3.32 43.49
N THR A 587 -12.28 -3.03 43.38
CA THR A 587 -11.78 -1.66 43.46
C THR A 587 -11.61 -1.11 42.06
N ILE A 588 -12.32 -0.01 41.77
CA ILE A 588 -12.24 0.70 40.50
C ILE A 588 -11.45 1.99 40.72
N THR A 589 -10.36 2.17 39.98
CA THR A 589 -9.60 3.42 39.92
C THR A 589 -9.82 4.06 38.55
N VAL A 590 -10.21 5.34 38.51
CA VAL A 590 -10.39 6.13 37.28
C VAL A 590 -9.42 7.30 37.31
N SER A 591 -8.60 7.45 36.26
CA SER A 591 -7.64 8.54 36.14
C SER A 591 -7.84 9.32 34.84
N PHE A 592 -8.21 10.60 34.99
CA PHE A 592 -8.25 11.58 33.91
C PHE A 592 -6.86 12.14 33.57
N ILE A 593 -5.84 11.74 34.35
CA ILE A 593 -4.43 12.06 34.07
C ILE A 593 -3.93 11.13 32.97
N THR A 594 -4.09 9.82 33.14
CA THR A 594 -3.68 8.79 32.17
C THR A 594 -4.76 8.50 31.13
N ASN A 595 -5.98 8.99 31.31
CA ASN A 595 -7.17 8.61 30.53
C ASN A 595 -7.39 7.10 30.56
N THR A 596 -7.27 6.50 31.75
CA THR A 596 -7.50 5.06 31.95
C THR A 596 -8.39 4.81 33.15
N TYR A 597 -8.98 3.62 33.20
CA TYR A 597 -9.59 3.06 34.39
C TYR A 597 -9.09 1.64 34.61
N LYS A 598 -9.05 1.20 35.86
CA LYS A 598 -8.58 -0.13 36.24
C LYS A 598 -9.54 -0.74 37.27
N VAL A 599 -9.86 -2.01 37.09
CA VAL A 599 -10.72 -2.79 37.99
C VAL A 599 -9.88 -3.92 38.58
N GLN A 600 -9.93 -4.08 39.90
CA GLN A 600 -9.12 -5.06 40.66
C GLN A 600 -9.97 -5.87 41.62
#